data_AF-A0A9Q0ZAG9-F1
#
_entry.id   AF-A0A9Q0ZAG9-F1
#
_cell.length_a   1.000
_cell.length_b   1.000
_cell.length_c   1.000
_cell.angle_alpha   90.00
_cell.angle_beta   90.00
_cell.angle_gamma   90.00
#
_symmetry.space_group_name_H-M   'P 1'
#
loop_
_entity.id
_entity.type
_entity.pdbx_description
1 polymer ?
#
loop_
_entity_poly.entity_id
_entity_poly.type
_entity_poly.pdbx_seq_one_letter_code
_entity_poly.pdbx_strand_id
1 'polypeptide(L)'
;MQDPVVRPLDELDTDALLEILPDIPLWVKCPDYERVDWLNKFLSDMWPYLDQAVCAMIRSTAQSMLAEYIGKYKIQAIEFEHLTLGTLPPTIHGN
;
A
#
# COMPACT_ATOMS: atom_id res chain seq x y z
N MET A 1 -34.96 -3.08 16.05
CA MET A 1 -33.56 -2.90 16.47
C MET A 1 -33.47 -1.52 17.05
N GLN A 2 -33.04 -1.39 18.30
CA GLN A 2 -32.87 -0.09 18.98
C GLN A 2 -31.47 0.39 18.67
N ASP A 3 -31.34 1.64 18.25
CA ASP A 3 -30.02 2.22 17.98
C ASP A 3 -29.19 2.25 19.28
N PRO A 4 -27.89 1.93 19.21
CA PRO A 4 -27.03 1.96 20.38
C PRO A 4 -26.93 3.38 20.94
N VAL A 5 -26.99 3.50 22.26
CA VAL A 5 -26.78 4.79 22.95
C VAL A 5 -25.31 5.18 22.79
N VAL A 6 -25.05 6.14 21.90
CA VAL A 6 -23.72 6.72 21.71
C VAL A 6 -23.49 7.77 22.79
N ARG A 7 -22.50 7.56 23.65
CA ARG A 7 -22.00 8.54 24.62
C ARG A 7 -20.56 8.92 24.27
N PRO A 8 -20.21 10.21 24.25
CA PRO A 8 -18.85 10.63 23.99
C PRO A 8 -17.93 10.32 25.19
N LEU A 9 -16.64 10.12 24.92
CA LEU A 9 -15.67 9.59 25.89
C LEU A 9 -15.32 10.57 27.02
N ASP A 10 -15.49 11.86 26.78
CA ASP A 10 -15.26 12.95 27.73
C ASP A 10 -16.31 13.03 28.83
N GLU A 11 -17.46 12.39 28.64
CA GLU A 11 -18.53 12.27 29.62
C GLU A 11 -18.35 11.07 30.58
N LEU A 12 -17.32 10.24 30.36
CA LEU A 12 -17.08 9.03 31.14
C LEU A 12 -16.16 9.31 32.34
N ASP A 13 -16.49 8.73 33.50
CA ASP A 13 -15.63 8.81 34.67
C ASP A 13 -14.38 7.92 34.53
N THR A 14 -13.37 8.20 35.34
CA THR A 14 -12.09 7.48 35.29
C THR A 14 -12.27 5.98 35.51
N ASP A 15 -13.20 5.59 36.39
CA ASP A 15 -13.45 4.19 36.72
C ASP A 15 -14.09 3.44 35.53
N ALA A 16 -15.09 4.02 34.87
CA ALA A 16 -15.67 3.39 33.68
C ALA A 16 -14.74 3.46 32.45
N LEU A 17 -13.86 4.45 32.35
CA LEU A 17 -12.78 4.46 31.34
C LEU A 17 -11.82 3.29 31.55
N LEU A 18 -11.47 2.97 32.79
CA LEU A 18 -10.62 1.83 33.13
C LEU A 18 -11.30 0.49 32.86
N GLU A 19 -12.62 0.40 33.07
CA GLU A 19 -13.40 -0.80 32.75
C GLU A 19 -13.50 -1.07 31.24
N ILE A 20 -13.55 -0.03 30.40
CA ILE A 20 -13.64 -0.17 28.94
C ILE A 20 -12.26 -0.37 28.31
N LEU A 21 -11.18 0.02 29.00
CA LEU A 21 -9.81 -0.09 28.50
C LEU A 21 -9.45 -1.48 27.95
N PRO A 22 -9.82 -2.63 28.55
CA PRO A 22 -9.56 -3.96 27.99
C PRO A 22 -10.31 -4.24 26.69
N ASP A 23 -11.51 -3.68 26.51
CA ASP A 23 -12.41 -3.95 25.37
C ASP A 23 -12.15 -3.02 24.18
N ILE A 24 -11.33 -1.99 24.35
CA ILE A 24 -10.93 -1.09 23.27
C ILE A 24 -10.09 -1.84 22.23
N PRO A 25 -10.35 -1.64 20.92
CA PRO A 25 -9.57 -2.25 19.86
C PRO A 25 -8.07 -1.90 19.92
N LEU A 26 -7.22 -2.85 19.50
CA LEU A 26 -5.76 -2.70 19.53
C LEU A 26 -5.26 -1.47 18.75
N TRP A 27 -5.94 -1.07 17.68
CA TRP A 27 -5.60 0.12 16.88
C TRP A 27 -5.84 1.46 17.60
N VAL A 28 -6.68 1.50 18.64
CA VAL A 28 -6.85 2.67 19.53
C VAL A 28 -5.79 2.66 20.64
N LYS A 29 -5.38 1.47 21.09
CA LYS A 29 -4.39 1.28 22.17
C LYS A 29 -2.96 1.52 21.72
N CYS A 30 -2.65 1.22 20.46
CA CYS A 30 -1.29 1.27 19.92
C CYS A 30 -1.24 2.09 18.62
N PRO A 31 -1.41 3.43 18.69
CA PRO A 31 -1.56 4.28 17.50
C PRO A 31 -0.32 4.37 16.60
N ASP A 32 0.90 4.20 17.16
CA ASP A 32 2.16 4.36 16.41
C ASP A 32 2.73 3.04 15.86
N TYR A 33 2.47 1.91 16.52
CA TYR A 33 3.14 0.63 16.21
C TYR A 33 2.53 -0.11 15.01
N GLU A 34 1.31 0.22 14.59
CA GLU A 34 0.63 -0.51 13.51
C GLU A 34 0.60 0.20 12.15
N ARG A 35 0.74 1.54 12.06
CA ARG A 35 0.38 2.28 10.82
C ARG A 35 1.12 1.88 9.55
N VAL A 36 2.34 1.35 9.67
CA VAL A 36 3.19 1.05 8.51
C VAL A 36 3.35 -0.45 8.30
N ASP A 37 3.28 -1.25 9.37
CA ASP A 37 3.36 -2.71 9.26
C ASP A 37 2.15 -3.32 8.57
N TRP A 38 0.92 -2.83 8.83
CA TRP A 38 -0.25 -3.29 8.08
C TRP A 38 -0.15 -2.91 6.60
N LEU A 39 0.43 -1.75 6.30
CA LEU A 39 0.63 -1.27 4.93
C LEU A 39 1.71 -2.07 4.20
N ASN A 40 2.81 -2.40 4.88
CA ASN A 40 3.86 -3.26 4.35
C ASN A 40 3.34 -4.68 4.08
N LYS A 41 2.49 -5.23 4.95
CA LYS A 41 1.80 -6.52 4.71
C LYS A 41 0.89 -6.44 3.49
N PHE A 42 0.04 -5.42 3.43
CA PHE A 42 -0.85 -5.20 2.29
C PHE A 42 -0.10 -5.05 0.96
N LEU A 43 0.99 -4.29 0.95
CA LEU A 43 1.86 -4.14 -0.21
C LEU A 43 2.51 -5.47 -0.61
N SER A 44 2.89 -6.30 0.36
CA SER A 44 3.43 -7.64 0.10
C SER A 44 2.40 -8.53 -0.58
N ASP A 45 1.15 -8.52 -0.12
CA ASP A 45 0.07 -9.31 -0.70
C ASP A 45 -0.28 -8.84 -2.12
N MET A 46 -0.20 -7.53 -2.38
CA MET A 46 -0.49 -6.95 -3.69
C MET A 46 0.69 -6.99 -4.67
N TRP A 47 1.90 -7.24 -4.20
CA TRP A 47 3.14 -7.08 -4.98
C TRP A 47 3.13 -7.77 -6.35
N PRO A 48 2.65 -9.01 -6.51
CA PRO A 48 2.63 -9.68 -7.82
C PRO A 48 1.79 -8.93 -8.87
N TYR A 49 0.70 -8.30 -8.44
CA TYR A 49 -0.17 -7.52 -9.32
C TYR A 49 0.43 -6.16 -9.66
N LEU A 50 1.09 -5.53 -8.67
CA LEU A 50 1.79 -4.26 -8.86
C LEU A 50 2.98 -4.43 -9.80
N ASP A 51 3.77 -5.51 -9.66
CA ASP A 51 4.85 -5.85 -10.58
C ASP A 51 4.34 -5.91 -12.02
N GLN A 52 3.28 -6.68 -12.27
CA GLN A 52 2.70 -6.81 -13.61
C GLN A 52 2.20 -5.46 -14.16
N ALA A 53 1.46 -4.69 -13.37
CA ALA A 53 0.87 -3.42 -13.81
C ALA A 53 1.95 -2.36 -14.10
N VAL A 54 2.95 -2.23 -13.23
CA VAL A 54 4.05 -1.29 -13.40
C VAL A 54 4.93 -1.70 -14.57
N CYS A 55 5.24 -2.99 -14.73
CA CYS A 55 5.98 -3.48 -15.88
C CYS A 55 5.26 -3.19 -17.21
N ALA A 56 3.93 -3.33 -17.26
CA ALA A 56 3.14 -2.97 -18.44
C ALA A 56 3.23 -1.46 -18.74
N MET A 57 3.15 -0.62 -17.71
CA MET A 57 3.28 0.84 -17.84
C MET A 57 4.68 1.24 -18.33
N ILE A 58 5.73 0.63 -17.78
CA ILE A 58 7.12 0.85 -18.21
C ILE A 58 7.28 0.46 -19.68
N ARG A 59 6.77 -0.71 -20.10
CA ARG A 59 6.81 -1.16 -21.50
C ARG A 59 6.15 -0.15 -22.44
N SER A 60 4.94 0.30 -22.14
CA SER A 60 4.23 1.28 -22.95
C SER A 60 4.96 2.63 -23.04
N THR A 61 5.50 3.09 -21.91
CA THR A 61 6.23 4.36 -21.84
C THR A 61 7.55 4.27 -22.62
N ALA A 62 8.31 3.20 -22.42
CA ALA A 62 9.58 2.97 -23.10
C ALA A 62 9.40 2.79 -24.61
N GLN A 63 8.38 2.06 -25.05
CA GLN A 63 8.05 1.95 -26.49
C GLN A 63 7.82 3.32 -27.12
N SER A 64 7.10 4.20 -26.42
CA SER A 64 6.84 5.56 -26.88
C SER A 64 8.12 6.40 -26.98
N MET A 65 9.02 6.29 -26.00
CA MET A 65 10.31 6.98 -26.01
C MET A 65 11.26 6.43 -27.09
N LEU A 66 11.26 5.11 -27.29
CA LEU A 66 12.17 4.43 -28.21
C LEU A 66 11.73 4.51 -29.67
N ALA A 67 10.46 4.80 -29.93
CA ALA A 67 9.92 4.97 -31.28
C ALA A 67 10.70 6.03 -32.11
N GLU A 68 11.17 7.11 -31.48
CA GLU A 68 11.98 8.13 -32.15
C GLU A 68 13.30 7.54 -32.68
N TYR A 69 13.92 6.65 -31.90
CA TYR A 69 15.20 6.02 -32.24
C TYR A 69 15.07 4.92 -33.28
N ILE A 70 13.97 4.16 -33.27
CA ILE A 70 13.69 3.10 -34.25
C ILE A 70 13.70 3.67 -35.68
N GLY A 71 13.01 4.80 -35.91
CA GLY A 71 13.00 5.48 -37.20
C GLY A 71 14.36 6.07 -37.59
N LYS A 72 15.06 6.69 -36.63
CA LYS A 72 16.35 7.35 -36.85
C LYS A 72 17.49 6.38 -37.19
N TYR A 73 17.52 5.22 -36.53
CA TYR A 73 18.61 4.25 -36.64
C TYR A 73 18.22 3.00 -37.44
N LYS A 74 17.02 2.95 -38.04
CA LYS A 74 16.49 1.81 -38.81
C LYS A 74 16.51 0.49 -38.02
N ILE A 75 16.24 0.57 -36.71
CA ILE A 75 16.07 -0.61 -35.86
C ILE A 75 14.67 -1.18 -36.13
N GLN A 76 14.49 -2.51 -36.13
CA GLN A 76 13.18 -3.12 -36.42
C GLN A 76 12.20 -3.00 -35.24
N ALA A 77 12.65 -3.34 -34.03
CA ALA A 77 11.88 -3.19 -32.79
C ALA A 77 12.84 -3.20 -31.60
N ILE A 78 12.46 -2.53 -30.51
CA ILE A 78 13.15 -2.61 -29.22
C ILE A 78 12.10 -2.93 -28.18
N GLU A 79 12.25 -4.06 -27.51
CA GLU A 79 11.32 -4.56 -26.50
C GLU A 79 12.07 -5.17 -25.34
N PHE A 80 11.44 -5.17 -24.16
CA PHE A 80 11.98 -5.90 -23.01
C PHE A 80 11.61 -7.38 -23.15
N GLU A 81 12.58 -8.27 -23.24
CA GLU A 81 12.33 -9.72 -23.20
C GLU A 81 11.75 -10.12 -21.83
N HIS A 82 12.45 -9.77 -20.76
CA HIS A 82 11.99 -9.94 -19.38
C HIS A 82 12.09 -8.61 -18.64
N LEU A 83 11.00 -8.23 -17.96
CA LEU A 83 10.92 -7.06 -17.10
C LEU A 83 10.12 -7.46 -15.86
N THR A 84 10.73 -7.27 -14.70
CA THR A 84 10.13 -7.47 -13.38
C THR A 84 10.78 -6.50 -12.41
N LEU A 85 10.02 -6.06 -11.42
CA LEU A 85 10.48 -5.31 -10.25
C LEU A 85 11.11 -6.23 -9.19
N GLY A 86 11.09 -7.55 -9.40
CA GLY A 86 11.60 -8.54 -8.47
C GLY A 86 10.53 -9.08 -7.52
N THR A 87 10.93 -9.99 -6.64
CA THR A 87 10.02 -10.70 -5.72
C THR A 87 9.80 -9.99 -4.39
N LEU A 88 10.54 -8.92 -4.11
CA LEU A 88 10.52 -8.23 -2.82
C LEU A 88 9.84 -6.86 -2.97
N PRO A 89 8.73 -6.60 -2.25
CA PRO A 89 8.10 -5.29 -2.23
C PRO A 89 8.98 -4.26 -1.49
N PRO A 90 8.81 -2.96 -1.77
CA PRO A 90 9.44 -1.91 -0.99
C PRO A 90 8.85 -1.84 0.41
N THR A 91 9.71 -1.56 1.40
CA THR A 91 9.29 -1.32 2.78
C THR A 91 9.09 0.17 2.99
N ILE A 92 7.86 0.55 3.36
CA ILE A 92 7.56 1.91 3.81
C ILE A 92 8.00 2.02 5.26
N HIS A 93 8.59 3.16 5.61
CA HIS A 93 8.94 3.54 6.97
C HIS A 93 8.24 4.87 7.28
N GLY A 94 7.62 4.97 8.46
CA GLY A 94 7.00 6.19 8.96
C GLY A 94 7.94 6.87 9.97
N ASN A 95 8.08 8.20 9.89
CA ASN A 95 8.75 9.02 10.90
C ASN A 95 7.77 9.51 11.95
#